data_AF-A0AAV0CT70-F1
#
_entry.id   AF-A0AAV0CT70-F1
#
_cell.length_a   1.000
_cell.length_b   1.000
_cell.length_c   1.000
_cell.angle_alpha   90.00
_cell.angle_beta   90.00
_cell.angle_gamma   90.00
#
_symmetry.space_group_name_H-M   'P 1'
#
loop_
_entity.id
_entity.type
_entity.pdbx_description
1 polymer ?
#
loop_
_entity_poly.entity_id
_entity_poly.type
_entity_poly.pdbx_seq_one_letter_code
_entity_poly.pdbx_strand_id
1 'polypeptide(L)'
;MTEEARSSSSSSDSAILQLKHHLASCSRSIEDGDHPGSGRSVSELVDFLNLAAGSAQLEAEYEDSERTAFQFLTEIHRFTSSLALSQEVLEELSFELPKALCRLACASKRCSDLAECCIDNLLEKCSPREMLPIFCDALSSPDEQFQTPLYYAPIMSGIAKVLTRIQRRQFEQVKSAVPVVLHVLNHVSLEMDEDEDVDANANANAGALFFKATDIANSIEAICGKLVEMDSQKLRALFGLFVLQLMALVSLASGARTSHFLPIMTHLSHFLHFCGLSYMGLITGFDVDRITNIIVQDGGEDDITQFSFVKHGASLAVIWGYKFDEAAVAASEDIGALRKELQNEQAKRWQTVGMLKHVFSCAMLSWDLKRHALEFLLSILDGSECHETQPEHIDSFSYMPSLHAGLLAIQVVIMYAPSIVIRRSAYDTFNKALSDVPSSLRLEILKTLVNNSNSSSMIGILLDRVRREMNAEYSKKTSMSNGGLESKASAPKFLLFWDDSTLELVELVLKPPTGGPPSLPDEERF
;
A
#
# COMPACT_ATOMS: atom_id res chain seq x y z
N MET A 1 -27.03 -45.40 2.72
CA MET A 1 -25.71 -45.17 2.06
C MET A 1 -25.69 -45.44 0.55
N THR A 2 -26.76 -45.89 -0.12
CA THR A 2 -26.74 -46.13 -1.58
C THR A 2 -27.83 -45.40 -2.40
N GLU A 3 -28.75 -44.69 -1.74
CA GLU A 3 -29.83 -43.94 -2.41
C GLU A 3 -29.54 -42.44 -2.54
N GLU A 4 -28.95 -41.79 -1.53
CA GLU A 4 -28.57 -40.37 -1.60
C GLU A 4 -27.47 -40.08 -2.65
N ALA A 5 -26.53 -41.01 -2.86
CA ALA A 5 -25.49 -40.87 -3.90
C ALA A 5 -26.02 -41.04 -5.34
N ARG A 6 -27.21 -41.63 -5.52
CA ARG A 6 -27.84 -41.82 -6.84
C ARG A 6 -28.75 -40.65 -7.22
N SER A 7 -29.25 -39.88 -6.26
CA SER A 7 -30.05 -38.67 -6.53
C SER A 7 -29.21 -37.44 -6.84
N SER A 8 -28.00 -37.30 -6.26
CA SER A 8 -27.10 -36.17 -6.57
C SER A 8 -26.44 -36.30 -7.95
N SER A 9 -26.12 -37.52 -8.38
CA SER A 9 -25.55 -37.79 -9.71
C SER A 9 -26.53 -37.53 -10.86
N SER A 10 -27.84 -37.78 -10.69
CA SER A 10 -28.83 -37.52 -11.73
C SER A 10 -29.15 -36.03 -11.93
N SER A 11 -29.04 -35.23 -10.86
CA SER A 11 -29.25 -33.77 -10.88
C SER A 11 -28.11 -33.05 -11.60
N SER A 12 -26.86 -33.40 -11.30
CA SER A 12 -25.66 -32.81 -11.93
C SER A 12 -25.58 -33.12 -13.43
N ASP A 13 -25.91 -34.35 -13.84
CA ASP A 13 -25.96 -34.73 -15.27
C ASP A 13 -27.02 -33.92 -16.06
N SER A 14 -28.16 -33.61 -15.43
CA SER A 14 -29.19 -32.74 -16.02
C SER A 14 -28.71 -31.30 -16.18
N ALA A 15 -27.99 -30.76 -15.18
CA ALA A 15 -27.47 -29.40 -15.22
C ALA A 15 -26.38 -29.23 -16.31
N ILE A 16 -25.53 -30.23 -16.50
CA ILE A 16 -24.52 -30.24 -17.57
C ILE A 16 -25.16 -30.30 -18.96
N LEU A 17 -26.26 -31.04 -19.12
CA LEU A 17 -27.02 -31.06 -20.37
C LEU A 17 -27.63 -29.69 -20.69
N GLN A 18 -28.12 -28.98 -19.67
CA GLN A 18 -28.61 -27.60 -19.83
C GLN A 18 -27.49 -26.65 -20.23
N LEU A 19 -26.32 -26.72 -19.58
CA LEU A 19 -25.14 -25.93 -19.97
C LEU A 19 -24.76 -26.14 -21.44
N LYS A 20 -24.67 -27.41 -21.88
CA LYS A 20 -24.40 -27.76 -23.28
C LYS A 20 -25.43 -27.18 -24.24
N HIS A 21 -26.70 -27.17 -23.84
CA HIS A 21 -27.78 -26.59 -24.63
C HIS A 21 -27.61 -25.07 -24.77
N HIS A 22 -27.33 -24.35 -23.68
CA HIS A 22 -27.09 -22.89 -23.73
C HIS A 22 -25.88 -22.53 -24.58
N LEU A 23 -24.76 -23.25 -24.43
CA LEU A 23 -23.56 -23.04 -25.26
C LEU A 23 -23.84 -23.28 -26.76
N ALA A 24 -24.56 -24.35 -27.09
CA ALA A 24 -24.96 -24.64 -28.47
C ALA A 24 -25.97 -23.62 -29.02
N SER A 25 -26.84 -23.06 -28.17
CA SER A 25 -27.76 -21.98 -28.55
C SER A 25 -27.00 -20.70 -28.89
N CYS A 26 -26.02 -20.31 -28.06
CA CYS A 26 -25.15 -19.17 -28.33
C CYS A 26 -24.41 -19.33 -29.65
N SER A 27 -23.76 -20.48 -29.87
CA SER A 27 -23.01 -20.77 -31.11
C SER A 27 -23.89 -20.56 -32.35
N ARG A 28 -25.07 -21.18 -32.36
CA ARG A 28 -26.00 -21.08 -33.50
C ARG A 28 -26.49 -19.65 -33.73
N SER A 29 -26.93 -18.97 -32.67
CA SER A 29 -27.50 -17.63 -32.81
C SER A 29 -26.48 -16.61 -33.32
N ILE A 30 -25.21 -16.75 -32.94
CA ILE A 30 -24.12 -15.88 -33.39
C ILE A 30 -23.74 -16.22 -34.84
N GLU A 31 -23.57 -17.52 -35.15
CA GLU A 31 -23.25 -17.98 -36.51
C GLU A 31 -24.34 -17.64 -37.53
N ASP A 32 -25.61 -17.63 -37.11
CA ASP A 32 -26.76 -17.25 -37.93
C ASP A 32 -26.86 -15.71 -38.13
N GLY A 33 -26.02 -14.92 -37.46
CA GLY A 33 -26.00 -13.46 -37.54
C GLY A 33 -27.21 -12.77 -36.90
N ASP A 34 -27.96 -13.45 -36.03
CA ASP A 34 -29.11 -12.89 -35.31
C ASP A 34 -28.64 -12.08 -34.10
N HIS A 35 -28.25 -10.82 -34.33
CA HIS A 35 -27.65 -9.96 -33.29
C HIS A 35 -28.57 -9.76 -32.05
N PRO A 36 -29.89 -9.57 -32.18
CA PRO A 36 -30.78 -9.57 -31.03
C PRO A 36 -30.89 -10.94 -30.32
N GLY A 37 -30.86 -12.03 -31.08
CA GLY A 37 -30.91 -13.40 -30.56
C GLY A 37 -29.61 -13.81 -29.85
N SER A 38 -28.46 -13.34 -30.33
CA SER A 38 -27.14 -13.65 -29.77
C SER A 38 -27.00 -13.05 -28.39
N GLY A 39 -27.29 -11.76 -28.23
CA GLY A 39 -27.24 -11.08 -26.94
C GLY A 39 -28.18 -11.72 -25.90
N ARG A 40 -29.38 -12.13 -26.31
CA ARG A 40 -30.30 -12.86 -25.42
C ARG A 40 -29.73 -14.22 -25.01
N SER A 41 -29.21 -14.98 -25.96
CA SER A 41 -28.65 -16.31 -25.70
C SER A 41 -27.44 -16.25 -24.75
N VAL A 42 -26.57 -15.25 -24.93
CA VAL A 42 -25.42 -15.00 -24.05
C VAL A 42 -25.89 -14.61 -22.65
N SER A 43 -26.88 -13.72 -22.53
CA SER A 43 -27.47 -13.37 -21.23
C SER A 43 -28.05 -14.58 -20.52
N GLU A 44 -28.82 -15.43 -21.23
CA GLU A 44 -29.40 -16.65 -20.66
C GLU A 44 -28.32 -17.63 -20.16
N LEU A 45 -27.20 -17.76 -20.89
CA LEU A 45 -26.06 -18.56 -20.45
C LEU A 45 -25.44 -17.97 -19.17
N VAL A 46 -25.19 -16.66 -19.14
CA VAL A 46 -24.57 -15.98 -18.00
C VAL A 46 -25.47 -16.07 -16.77
N ASP A 47 -26.78 -15.84 -16.92
CA ASP A 47 -27.75 -15.97 -15.83
C ASP A 47 -27.78 -17.40 -15.28
N PHE A 48 -27.74 -18.41 -16.15
CA PHE A 48 -27.66 -19.80 -15.74
C PHE A 48 -26.38 -20.10 -14.94
N LEU A 49 -25.22 -19.60 -15.39
CA LEU A 49 -23.94 -19.77 -14.68
C LEU A 49 -23.93 -19.03 -13.33
N ASN A 50 -24.51 -17.82 -13.28
CA ASN A 50 -24.60 -17.02 -12.06
C ASN A 50 -25.48 -17.70 -11.01
N LEU A 51 -26.63 -18.27 -11.42
CA LEU A 51 -27.49 -19.04 -10.53
C LEU A 51 -26.76 -20.26 -9.95
N ALA A 52 -26.00 -20.99 -10.78
CA ALA A 52 -25.22 -22.13 -10.34
C ALA A 52 -24.07 -21.74 -9.38
N ALA A 53 -23.43 -20.61 -9.62
CA ALA A 53 -22.39 -20.09 -8.73
C ALA A 53 -22.97 -19.63 -7.38
N GLY A 54 -24.12 -18.94 -7.39
CA GLY A 54 -24.81 -18.50 -6.17
C GLY A 54 -25.29 -19.68 -5.31
N SER A 55 -25.79 -20.75 -5.92
CA SER A 55 -26.14 -21.97 -5.18
C SER A 55 -24.91 -22.62 -4.55
N ALA A 56 -23.75 -22.58 -5.21
CA ALA A 56 -22.54 -23.20 -4.70
C ALA A 56 -21.96 -22.50 -3.46
N GLN A 57 -22.23 -21.21 -3.30
CA GLN A 57 -21.75 -20.43 -2.16
C GLN A 57 -22.68 -20.54 -0.94
N LEU A 58 -24.00 -20.62 -1.15
CA LEU A 58 -24.99 -20.86 -0.09
C LEU A 58 -24.89 -22.28 0.48
N GLU A 59 -24.45 -23.24 -0.32
CA GLU A 59 -24.26 -24.65 0.06
C GLU A 59 -22.77 -25.03 0.17
N ALA A 60 -21.88 -24.08 0.49
CA ALA A 60 -20.42 -24.28 0.54
C ALA A 60 -19.94 -25.39 1.51
N GLU A 61 -20.83 -25.95 2.32
CA GLU A 61 -20.58 -27.11 3.18
C GLU A 61 -20.77 -28.48 2.48
N TYR A 62 -21.29 -28.52 1.24
CA TYR A 62 -21.55 -29.76 0.49
C TYR A 62 -20.53 -29.99 -0.64
N GLU A 63 -19.84 -31.14 -0.66
CA GLU A 63 -18.93 -31.57 -1.75
C GLU A 63 -19.58 -31.54 -3.15
N ASP A 64 -20.90 -31.64 -3.24
CA ASP A 64 -21.64 -31.67 -4.50
C ASP A 64 -21.65 -30.31 -5.24
N SER A 65 -21.51 -29.18 -4.52
CA SER A 65 -21.51 -27.84 -5.12
C SER A 65 -20.19 -27.52 -5.83
N GLU A 66 -19.05 -27.78 -5.18
CA GLU A 66 -17.72 -27.70 -5.78
C GLU A 66 -17.64 -28.58 -7.03
N ARG A 67 -18.14 -29.82 -6.92
CA ARG A 67 -18.11 -30.78 -8.02
C ARG A 67 -18.88 -30.26 -9.24
N THR A 68 -20.04 -29.65 -9.01
CA THR A 68 -20.87 -29.07 -10.08
C THR A 68 -20.17 -27.89 -10.75
N ALA A 69 -19.61 -26.95 -9.97
CA ALA A 69 -18.84 -25.83 -10.49
C ALA A 69 -17.64 -26.29 -11.33
N PHE A 70 -16.90 -27.30 -10.85
CA PHE A 70 -15.78 -27.88 -11.57
C PHE A 70 -16.20 -28.51 -12.91
N GLN A 71 -17.33 -29.24 -12.93
CA GLN A 71 -17.84 -29.83 -14.16
C GLN A 71 -18.30 -28.75 -15.16
N PHE A 72 -18.91 -27.66 -14.69
CA PHE A 72 -19.31 -26.53 -15.53
C PHE A 72 -18.10 -25.89 -16.20
N LEU A 73 -17.07 -25.57 -15.41
CA LEU A 73 -15.80 -25.03 -15.90
C LEU A 73 -15.13 -25.98 -16.91
N THR A 74 -15.17 -27.28 -16.65
CA THR A 74 -14.59 -28.29 -17.56
C THR A 74 -15.31 -28.30 -18.90
N GLU A 75 -16.63 -28.21 -18.89
CA GLU A 75 -17.43 -28.20 -20.11
C GLU A 75 -17.26 -26.89 -20.89
N ILE A 76 -17.20 -25.74 -20.21
CA ILE A 76 -16.90 -24.45 -20.83
C ILE A 76 -15.50 -24.46 -21.45
N HIS A 77 -14.50 -24.97 -20.73
CA HIS A 77 -13.14 -25.13 -21.24
C HIS A 77 -13.12 -26.00 -22.50
N ARG A 78 -13.81 -27.16 -22.46
CA ARG A 78 -13.93 -28.08 -23.61
C ARG A 78 -14.58 -27.41 -24.82
N PHE A 79 -15.65 -26.65 -24.59
CA PHE A 79 -16.36 -25.92 -25.63
C PHE A 79 -15.49 -24.85 -26.27
N THR A 80 -14.93 -23.95 -25.45
CA THR A 80 -14.09 -22.83 -25.92
C THR A 80 -12.77 -23.30 -26.54
N SER A 81 -12.26 -24.47 -26.13
CA SER A 81 -11.04 -25.06 -26.71
C SER A 81 -11.27 -25.73 -28.07
N SER A 82 -12.53 -26.01 -28.44
CA SER A 82 -12.87 -26.68 -29.69
C SER A 82 -12.32 -25.95 -30.91
N LEU A 83 -11.67 -26.69 -31.82
CA LEU A 83 -11.18 -26.19 -33.11
C LEU A 83 -12.31 -25.87 -34.10
N ALA A 84 -13.51 -26.41 -33.86
CA ALA A 84 -14.68 -26.19 -34.70
C ALA A 84 -15.47 -24.94 -34.32
N LEU A 85 -15.12 -24.29 -33.21
CA LEU A 85 -15.83 -23.09 -32.75
C LEU A 85 -15.40 -21.89 -33.58
N SER A 86 -16.37 -21.11 -34.06
CA SER A 86 -16.09 -19.91 -34.83
C SER A 86 -15.46 -18.83 -33.96
N GLN A 87 -14.63 -17.99 -34.59
CA GLN A 87 -13.97 -16.86 -33.95
C GLN A 87 -14.99 -15.84 -33.40
N GLU A 88 -16.05 -15.58 -34.17
CA GLU A 88 -17.12 -14.65 -33.81
C GLU A 88 -17.84 -15.08 -32.52
N VAL A 89 -18.07 -16.40 -32.35
CA VAL A 89 -18.68 -16.93 -31.12
C VAL A 89 -17.77 -16.72 -29.91
N LEU A 90 -16.45 -16.89 -30.08
CA LEU A 90 -15.49 -16.68 -29.00
C LEU A 90 -15.38 -15.21 -28.61
N GLU A 91 -15.35 -14.30 -29.60
CA GLU A 91 -15.28 -12.86 -29.38
C GLU A 91 -16.53 -12.37 -28.63
N GLU A 92 -17.72 -12.78 -29.05
CA GLU A 92 -18.98 -12.40 -28.37
C GLU A 92 -19.04 -12.95 -26.93
N LEU A 93 -18.64 -14.22 -26.73
CA LEU A 93 -18.60 -14.80 -25.39
C LEU A 93 -17.54 -14.11 -24.50
N SER A 94 -16.47 -13.57 -25.08
CA SER A 94 -15.37 -12.98 -24.31
C SER A 94 -15.79 -11.76 -23.49
N PHE A 95 -16.86 -11.05 -23.87
CA PHE A 95 -17.33 -9.87 -23.15
C PHE A 95 -17.93 -10.20 -21.78
N GLU A 96 -18.67 -11.30 -21.66
CA GLU A 96 -19.44 -11.62 -20.45
C GLU A 96 -18.95 -12.86 -19.70
N LEU A 97 -18.37 -13.83 -20.43
CA LEU A 97 -17.93 -15.10 -19.86
C LEU A 97 -16.87 -14.94 -18.76
N PRO A 98 -15.86 -14.03 -18.85
CA PRO A 98 -14.86 -13.86 -17.79
C PRO A 98 -15.46 -13.61 -16.40
N LYS A 99 -16.50 -12.77 -16.31
CA LYS A 99 -17.18 -12.47 -15.03
C LYS A 99 -17.85 -13.72 -14.46
N ALA A 100 -18.55 -14.48 -15.29
CA ALA A 100 -19.22 -15.72 -14.88
C ALA A 100 -18.21 -16.79 -14.43
N LEU A 101 -17.07 -16.93 -15.12
CA LEU A 101 -15.99 -17.84 -14.75
C LEU A 101 -15.42 -17.53 -13.36
N CYS A 102 -15.31 -16.25 -13.01
CA CYS A 102 -14.81 -15.81 -11.71
C CYS A 102 -15.73 -16.18 -10.55
N ARG A 103 -17.06 -16.15 -10.77
CA ARG A 103 -18.02 -16.61 -9.74
C ARG A 103 -17.86 -18.10 -9.47
N LEU A 104 -17.68 -18.90 -10.52
CA LEU A 104 -17.44 -20.35 -10.38
C LEU A 104 -16.06 -20.66 -9.77
N ALA A 105 -15.06 -19.80 -10.01
CA ALA A 105 -13.73 -19.93 -9.44
C ALA A 105 -13.72 -19.88 -7.91
N CYS A 106 -14.68 -19.18 -7.29
CA CYS A 106 -14.82 -19.06 -5.85
C CYS A 106 -15.13 -20.39 -5.13
N ALA A 107 -15.61 -21.41 -5.85
CA ALA A 107 -16.01 -22.68 -5.24
C ALA A 107 -14.84 -23.46 -4.63
N SER A 108 -13.66 -23.45 -5.28
CA SER A 108 -12.44 -24.05 -4.72
C SER A 108 -11.19 -23.62 -5.47
N LYS A 109 -10.00 -23.89 -4.91
CA LYS A 109 -8.72 -23.60 -5.57
C LYS A 109 -8.61 -24.30 -6.94
N ARG A 110 -9.13 -25.53 -7.05
CA ARG A 110 -9.13 -26.29 -8.30
C ARG A 110 -10.06 -25.66 -9.35
N CYS A 111 -11.20 -25.11 -8.95
CA CYS A 111 -12.07 -24.33 -9.83
C CYS A 111 -11.38 -23.04 -10.28
N SER A 112 -10.70 -22.34 -9.38
CA SER A 112 -9.91 -21.15 -9.70
C SER A 112 -8.82 -21.44 -10.74
N ASP A 113 -8.05 -22.52 -10.58
CA ASP A 113 -7.01 -22.91 -11.55
C ASP A 113 -7.60 -23.25 -12.93
N LEU A 114 -8.76 -23.91 -12.97
CA LEU A 114 -9.43 -24.22 -14.24
C LEU A 114 -10.05 -22.99 -14.89
N ALA A 115 -10.59 -22.05 -14.11
CA ALA A 115 -11.05 -20.76 -14.61
C ALA A 115 -9.90 -19.96 -15.24
N GLU A 116 -8.70 -19.98 -14.64
CA GLU A 116 -7.48 -19.40 -15.24
C GLU A 116 -7.15 -20.05 -16.59
N CYS A 117 -7.25 -21.37 -16.72
CA CYS A 117 -7.07 -22.06 -18.02
C CYS A 117 -8.10 -21.60 -19.07
N CYS A 118 -9.36 -21.38 -18.68
CA CYS A 118 -10.37 -20.84 -19.59
C CYS A 118 -10.02 -19.42 -20.06
N ILE A 119 -9.56 -18.56 -19.14
CA ILE A 119 -9.10 -17.20 -19.45
C ILE A 119 -7.90 -17.24 -20.41
N ASP A 120 -6.96 -18.16 -20.21
CA ASP A 120 -5.81 -18.35 -21.10
C ASP A 120 -6.22 -18.74 -22.52
N ASN A 121 -7.18 -19.66 -22.65
CA ASN A 121 -7.72 -20.05 -23.94
C ASN A 121 -8.43 -18.88 -24.65
N LEU A 122 -9.17 -18.05 -23.93
CA LEU A 122 -9.73 -16.81 -24.50
C LEU A 122 -8.63 -15.87 -24.99
N LEU A 123 -7.56 -15.70 -24.22
CA LEU A 123 -6.43 -14.85 -24.60
C LEU A 123 -5.65 -15.36 -25.82
N GLU A 124 -5.61 -16.67 -26.06
CA GLU A 124 -4.98 -17.27 -27.25
C GLU A 124 -5.78 -17.05 -28.52
N LYS A 125 -7.10 -17.01 -28.40
CA LYS A 125 -7.99 -16.95 -29.55
C LYS A 125 -8.50 -15.53 -29.84
N CYS A 126 -8.66 -14.68 -28.83
CA CYS A 126 -9.21 -13.32 -28.98
C CYS A 126 -8.10 -12.25 -29.10
N SER A 127 -8.48 -11.06 -29.59
CA SER A 127 -7.56 -9.92 -29.72
C SER A 127 -7.07 -9.42 -28.35
N PRO A 128 -5.75 -9.42 -28.06
CA PRO A 128 -5.24 -8.95 -26.76
C PRO A 128 -5.61 -7.50 -26.43
N ARG A 129 -5.80 -6.67 -27.47
CA ARG A 129 -6.18 -5.26 -27.31
C ARG A 129 -7.62 -5.09 -26.82
N GLU A 130 -8.50 -6.00 -27.19
CA GLU A 130 -9.90 -6.01 -26.76
C GLU A 130 -10.07 -6.72 -25.42
N MET A 131 -9.26 -7.75 -25.17
CA MET A 131 -9.29 -8.48 -23.90
C MET A 131 -8.88 -7.64 -22.69
N LEU A 132 -7.92 -6.72 -22.82
CA LEU A 132 -7.51 -5.87 -21.69
C LEU A 132 -8.66 -5.02 -21.12
N PRO A 133 -9.39 -4.20 -21.92
CA PRO A 133 -10.51 -3.43 -21.38
C PRO A 133 -11.64 -4.32 -20.86
N ILE A 134 -11.91 -5.49 -21.48
CA ILE A 134 -12.87 -6.47 -20.98
C ILE A 134 -12.48 -6.95 -19.56
N PHE A 135 -11.21 -7.29 -19.36
CA PHE A 135 -10.72 -7.71 -18.04
C PHE A 135 -10.72 -6.56 -17.02
N CYS A 136 -10.37 -5.34 -17.44
CA CYS A 136 -10.47 -4.18 -16.56
C CYS A 136 -11.92 -3.90 -16.16
N ASP A 137 -12.88 -4.05 -17.06
CA ASP A 137 -14.31 -3.91 -16.75
C ASP A 137 -14.78 -5.01 -15.79
N ALA A 138 -14.42 -6.27 -16.06
CA ALA A 138 -14.69 -7.40 -15.17
C ALA A 138 -14.10 -7.21 -13.76
N LEU A 139 -12.93 -6.58 -13.66
CA LEU A 139 -12.28 -6.29 -12.39
C LEU A 139 -12.91 -5.08 -11.67
N SER A 140 -13.46 -4.11 -12.42
CA SER A 140 -14.06 -2.88 -11.89
C SER A 140 -15.50 -3.04 -11.41
N SER A 141 -16.19 -4.12 -11.78
CA SER A 141 -17.56 -4.43 -11.36
C SER A 141 -17.55 -5.49 -10.25
N PRO A 142 -17.24 -5.14 -8.99
CA PRO A 142 -17.29 -6.11 -7.89
C PRO A 142 -18.72 -6.63 -7.78
N ASP A 143 -18.86 -7.94 -7.70
CA ASP A 143 -20.16 -8.55 -7.47
C ASP A 143 -20.47 -8.49 -5.96
N GLU A 144 -21.47 -7.71 -5.57
CA GLU A 144 -21.88 -7.54 -4.17
C GLU A 144 -22.18 -8.89 -3.49
N GLN A 145 -22.51 -9.93 -4.26
CA GLN A 145 -22.79 -11.27 -3.75
C GLN A 145 -21.52 -12.10 -3.49
N PHE A 146 -20.38 -11.77 -4.13
CA PHE A 146 -19.13 -12.54 -4.08
C PHE A 146 -18.00 -11.73 -3.42
N GLN A 147 -18.04 -11.59 -2.10
CA GLN A 147 -17.03 -10.88 -1.30
C GLN A 147 -15.78 -11.73 -0.98
N THR A 148 -15.29 -12.53 -1.94
CA THR A 148 -14.07 -13.34 -1.71
C THR A 148 -12.90 -12.86 -2.56
N PRO A 149 -11.68 -12.72 -2.01
CA PRO A 149 -10.51 -12.31 -2.79
C PRO A 149 -10.20 -13.25 -3.97
N LEU A 150 -10.62 -14.52 -3.89
CA LEU A 150 -10.49 -15.53 -4.94
C LEU A 150 -11.23 -15.16 -6.23
N TYR A 151 -12.32 -14.40 -6.14
CA TYR A 151 -13.10 -13.94 -7.29
C TYR A 151 -12.21 -13.21 -8.32
N TYR A 152 -11.30 -12.37 -7.84
CA TYR A 152 -10.48 -11.51 -8.68
C TYR A 152 -9.26 -12.23 -9.28
N ALA A 153 -8.87 -13.40 -8.73
CA ALA A 153 -7.61 -14.06 -9.09
C ALA A 153 -7.52 -14.46 -10.58
N PRO A 154 -8.55 -15.03 -11.22
CA PRO A 154 -8.47 -15.38 -12.64
C PRO A 154 -8.30 -14.17 -13.56
N ILE A 155 -9.01 -13.07 -13.29
CA ILE A 155 -8.89 -11.83 -14.08
C ILE A 155 -7.53 -11.19 -13.90
N MET A 156 -6.99 -11.13 -12.68
CA MET A 156 -5.65 -10.59 -12.45
C MET A 156 -4.56 -11.41 -13.15
N SER A 157 -4.69 -12.75 -13.16
CA SER A 157 -3.86 -13.65 -13.96
C SER A 157 -3.96 -13.34 -15.47
N GLY A 158 -5.19 -13.12 -15.95
CA GLY A 158 -5.47 -12.68 -17.32
C GLY A 158 -4.84 -11.34 -17.67
N ILE A 159 -4.91 -10.35 -16.78
CA ILE A 159 -4.30 -9.02 -16.97
C ILE A 159 -2.77 -9.14 -17.08
N ALA A 160 -2.13 -9.91 -16.20
CA ALA A 160 -0.68 -10.13 -16.28
C ALA A 160 -0.29 -10.64 -17.68
N LYS A 161 -0.98 -11.68 -18.16
CA LYS A 161 -0.69 -12.31 -19.45
C LYS A 161 -1.02 -11.40 -20.63
N VAL A 162 -2.17 -10.72 -20.64
CA VAL A 162 -2.60 -9.88 -21.77
C VAL A 162 -1.68 -8.69 -22.00
N LEU A 163 -1.16 -8.08 -20.93
CA LEU A 163 -0.23 -6.95 -21.02
C LEU A 163 0.99 -7.31 -21.86
N THR A 164 1.57 -8.49 -21.64
CA THR A 164 2.75 -8.94 -22.39
C THR A 164 2.48 -9.25 -23.87
N ARG A 165 1.22 -9.52 -24.23
CA ARG A 165 0.78 -9.80 -25.61
C ARG A 165 0.48 -8.54 -26.41
N ILE A 166 0.26 -7.40 -25.76
CA ILE A 166 0.00 -6.14 -26.45
C ILE A 166 1.32 -5.52 -26.96
N GLN A 167 1.37 -5.26 -28.26
CA GLN A 167 2.57 -4.77 -28.94
C GLN A 167 2.59 -3.26 -29.16
N ARG A 168 1.46 -2.56 -29.02
CA ARG A 168 1.32 -1.14 -29.35
C ARG A 168 0.79 -0.36 -28.17
N ARG A 169 1.23 0.90 -28.04
CA ARG A 169 0.79 1.84 -26.98
C ARG A 169 0.91 1.26 -25.56
N GLN A 170 1.97 0.49 -25.31
CA GLN A 170 2.13 -0.29 -24.08
C GLN A 170 2.04 0.58 -22.82
N PHE A 171 2.61 1.79 -22.85
CA PHE A 171 2.46 2.77 -21.77
C PHE A 171 0.99 3.07 -21.45
N GLU A 172 0.18 3.46 -22.45
CA GLU A 172 -1.25 3.77 -22.27
C GLU A 172 -2.05 2.57 -21.75
N GLN A 173 -1.71 1.35 -22.21
CA GLN A 173 -2.38 0.14 -21.76
C GLN A 173 -2.11 -0.14 -20.28
N VAL A 174 -0.83 -0.05 -19.86
CA VAL A 174 -0.47 -0.21 -18.44
C VAL A 174 -1.07 0.91 -17.60
N LYS A 175 -0.98 2.16 -18.08
CA LYS A 175 -1.57 3.34 -17.42
C LYS A 175 -3.07 3.18 -17.18
N SER A 176 -3.80 2.58 -18.12
CA SER A 176 -5.23 2.33 -17.97
C SER A 176 -5.57 1.14 -17.05
N ALA A 177 -4.69 0.15 -16.94
CA ALA A 177 -4.97 -1.09 -16.19
C ALA A 177 -4.56 -1.01 -14.71
N VAL A 178 -3.43 -0.38 -14.42
CA VAL A 178 -2.89 -0.19 -13.06
C VAL A 178 -3.93 0.36 -12.06
N PRO A 179 -4.74 1.39 -12.39
CA PRO A 179 -5.67 1.98 -11.43
C PRO A 179 -6.75 1.00 -10.98
N VAL A 180 -7.26 0.20 -11.92
CA VAL A 180 -8.28 -0.81 -11.65
C VAL A 180 -7.73 -1.90 -10.73
N VAL A 181 -6.51 -2.37 -11.01
CA VAL A 181 -5.84 -3.37 -10.17
C VAL A 181 -5.61 -2.84 -8.76
N LEU A 182 -5.13 -1.61 -8.63
CA LEU A 182 -4.88 -0.98 -7.33
C LEU A 182 -6.17 -0.73 -6.56
N HIS A 183 -7.28 -0.40 -7.24
CA HIS A 183 -8.58 -0.22 -6.60
C HIS A 183 -9.05 -1.49 -5.90
N VAL A 184 -9.01 -2.63 -6.60
CA VAL A 184 -9.39 -3.94 -6.03
C VAL A 184 -8.47 -4.33 -4.88
N LEU A 185 -7.16 -4.19 -5.05
CA LEU A 185 -6.21 -4.53 -3.98
C LEU A 185 -6.40 -3.63 -2.74
N ASN A 186 -6.72 -2.36 -2.94
CA ASN A 186 -6.99 -1.44 -1.84
C ASN A 186 -8.27 -1.82 -1.08
N HIS A 187 -9.33 -2.18 -1.80
CA HIS A 187 -10.58 -2.69 -1.20
C HIS A 187 -10.30 -3.92 -0.35
N VAL A 188 -9.63 -4.93 -0.93
CA VAL A 188 -9.28 -6.18 -0.23
C VAL A 188 -8.37 -5.91 0.98
N SER A 189 -7.44 -4.94 0.90
CA SER A 189 -6.52 -4.64 2.01
C SER A 189 -7.20 -3.93 3.19
N LEU A 190 -8.22 -3.11 2.93
CA LEU A 190 -8.92 -2.33 3.94
C LEU A 190 -10.08 -3.09 4.60
N GLU A 191 -10.62 -4.11 3.92
CA GLU A 191 -11.66 -5.01 4.46
C GLU A 191 -11.11 -6.13 5.33
N MET A 192 -9.79 -6.25 5.48
CA MET A 192 -9.20 -7.20 6.42
C MET A 192 -9.40 -6.67 7.85
N ASP A 193 -10.46 -7.13 8.52
CA ASP A 193 -10.71 -6.83 9.92
C ASP A 193 -9.51 -7.25 10.80
N GLU A 194 -9.20 -6.42 11.80
CA GLU A 194 -8.14 -6.68 12.79
C GLU A 194 -8.51 -7.79 13.78
N ASP A 195 -9.72 -8.35 13.70
CA ASP A 195 -10.17 -9.40 14.60
C ASP A 195 -9.32 -10.67 14.42
N GLU A 196 -8.73 -11.15 15.52
CA GLU A 196 -7.86 -12.35 15.55
C GLU A 196 -8.59 -13.63 15.08
N ASP A 197 -9.92 -13.58 14.96
CA ASP A 197 -10.81 -14.64 14.49
C ASP A 197 -11.11 -14.58 12.96
N VAL A 198 -10.44 -13.71 12.19
CA VAL A 198 -10.58 -13.73 10.73
C VAL A 198 -10.03 -15.04 10.16
N ASP A 199 -10.93 -15.77 9.52
CA ASP A 199 -10.74 -17.08 8.90
C ASP A 199 -9.37 -17.21 8.21
N ALA A 200 -8.57 -18.22 8.58
CA ALA A 200 -7.23 -18.44 8.03
C ALA A 200 -7.25 -18.53 6.49
N ASN A 201 -8.40 -18.94 5.94
CA ASN A 201 -8.68 -19.03 4.52
C ASN A 201 -8.79 -17.64 3.83
N ALA A 202 -9.48 -16.66 4.42
CA ALA A 202 -9.61 -15.31 3.86
C ALA A 202 -8.25 -14.61 3.71
N ASN A 203 -7.39 -14.81 4.71
CA ASN A 203 -6.04 -14.29 4.74
C ASN A 203 -5.11 -14.96 3.71
N ALA A 204 -5.20 -16.28 3.54
CA ALA A 204 -4.49 -17.00 2.50
C ALA A 204 -4.94 -16.55 1.09
N ASN A 205 -6.23 -16.25 0.93
CA ASN A 205 -6.82 -15.76 -0.32
C ASN A 205 -6.35 -14.34 -0.65
N ALA A 206 -6.23 -13.45 0.34
CA ALA A 206 -5.64 -12.12 0.15
C ALA A 206 -4.16 -12.23 -0.29
N GLY A 207 -3.38 -13.09 0.38
CA GLY A 207 -1.98 -13.37 -0.02
C GLY A 207 -1.87 -13.89 -1.46
N ALA A 208 -2.75 -14.80 -1.88
CA ALA A 208 -2.80 -15.30 -3.25
C ALA A 208 -3.08 -14.18 -4.27
N LEU A 209 -3.93 -13.21 -3.93
CA LEU A 209 -4.22 -12.06 -4.79
C LEU A 209 -3.00 -11.15 -4.96
N PHE A 210 -2.23 -10.92 -3.90
CA PHE A 210 -0.97 -10.18 -4.00
C PHE A 210 0.10 -10.92 -4.82
N PHE A 211 0.14 -12.25 -4.79
CA PHE A 211 0.97 -13.01 -5.74
C PHE A 211 0.54 -12.76 -7.19
N LYS A 212 -0.77 -12.71 -7.49
CA LYS A 212 -1.23 -12.31 -8.83
C LYS A 212 -0.85 -10.87 -9.18
N ALA A 213 -0.84 -9.96 -8.21
CA ALA A 213 -0.34 -8.59 -8.42
C ALA A 213 1.17 -8.58 -8.77
N THR A 214 1.96 -9.48 -8.17
CA THR A 214 3.38 -9.64 -8.56
C THR A 214 3.56 -10.20 -9.97
N ASP A 215 2.65 -11.04 -10.46
CA ASP A 215 2.66 -11.49 -11.86
C ASP A 215 2.41 -10.34 -12.84
N ILE A 216 1.53 -9.40 -12.46
CA ILE A 216 1.34 -8.15 -13.22
C ILE A 216 2.61 -7.30 -13.20
N ALA A 217 3.28 -7.18 -12.04
CA ALA A 217 4.55 -6.47 -11.92
C ALA A 217 5.65 -7.09 -12.83
N ASN A 218 5.81 -8.42 -12.81
CA ASN A 218 6.70 -9.16 -13.71
C ASN A 218 6.40 -8.85 -15.19
N SER A 219 5.12 -8.76 -15.53
CA SER A 219 4.66 -8.49 -16.89
C SER A 219 5.01 -7.05 -17.33
N ILE A 220 4.86 -6.07 -16.44
CA ILE A 220 5.24 -4.67 -16.70
C ILE A 220 6.76 -4.53 -16.84
N GLU A 221 7.55 -5.21 -16.00
CA GLU A 221 9.01 -5.25 -16.13
C GLU A 221 9.42 -5.82 -17.51
N ALA A 222 8.84 -6.95 -17.91
CA ALA A 222 9.12 -7.58 -19.20
C ALA A 222 8.76 -6.68 -20.40
N ILE A 223 7.77 -5.81 -20.27
CA ILE A 223 7.42 -4.79 -21.26
C ILE A 223 8.46 -3.66 -21.25
N CYS A 224 8.83 -3.15 -20.08
CA CYS A 224 9.86 -2.12 -19.93
C CYS A 224 11.19 -2.50 -20.60
N GLY A 225 11.58 -3.78 -20.51
CA GLY A 225 12.80 -4.31 -21.13
C GLY A 225 12.80 -4.36 -22.66
N LYS A 226 11.62 -4.22 -23.31
CA LYS A 226 11.47 -4.29 -24.77
C LYS A 226 11.33 -2.91 -25.45
N LEU A 227 11.12 -1.85 -24.67
CA LEU A 227 10.82 -0.50 -25.17
C LEU A 227 12.08 0.32 -25.49
N VAL A 228 11.92 1.31 -26.37
CA VAL A 228 12.93 2.36 -26.65
C VAL A 228 13.12 3.23 -25.39
N GLU A 229 14.32 3.78 -25.20
CA GLU A 229 14.79 4.42 -23.97
C GLU A 229 13.84 5.47 -23.37
N MET A 230 13.25 6.37 -24.17
CA MET A 230 12.31 7.39 -23.68
C MET A 230 10.96 6.82 -23.21
N ASP A 231 10.33 5.94 -23.98
CA ASP A 231 9.06 5.30 -23.60
C ASP A 231 9.27 4.34 -22.42
N SER A 232 10.45 3.72 -22.35
CA SER A 232 10.90 2.90 -21.24
C SER A 232 11.03 3.71 -19.95
N GLN A 233 11.52 4.96 -19.99
CA GLN A 233 11.66 5.79 -18.80
C GLN A 233 10.30 6.14 -18.16
N LYS A 234 9.31 6.55 -18.97
CA LYS A 234 7.96 6.85 -18.48
C LYS A 234 7.28 5.61 -17.89
N LEU A 235 7.37 4.48 -18.60
CA LEU A 235 6.80 3.23 -18.10
C LEU A 235 7.49 2.75 -16.83
N ARG A 236 8.83 2.88 -16.72
CA ARG A 236 9.57 2.57 -15.48
C ARG A 236 9.16 3.48 -14.32
N ALA A 237 8.89 4.77 -14.56
CA ALA A 237 8.39 5.66 -13.53
C ALA A 237 7.01 5.22 -13.03
N LEU A 238 6.08 4.92 -13.95
CA LEU A 238 4.75 4.38 -13.61
C LEU A 238 4.86 3.03 -12.87
N PHE A 239 5.78 2.17 -13.33
CA PHE A 239 6.05 0.89 -12.69
C PHE A 239 6.61 1.06 -11.28
N GLY A 240 7.52 2.00 -11.06
CA GLY A 240 8.01 2.36 -9.74
C GLY A 240 6.88 2.80 -8.80
N LEU A 241 5.98 3.67 -9.26
CA LEU A 241 4.80 4.06 -8.48
C LEU A 241 3.90 2.87 -8.15
N PHE A 242 3.65 1.98 -9.12
CA PHE A 242 2.88 0.76 -8.92
C PHE A 242 3.52 -0.16 -7.88
N VAL A 243 4.82 -0.43 -7.98
CA VAL A 243 5.56 -1.28 -7.02
C VAL A 243 5.50 -0.69 -5.61
N LEU A 244 5.73 0.62 -5.45
CA LEU A 244 5.65 1.26 -4.15
C LEU A 244 4.23 1.20 -3.57
N GLN A 245 3.20 1.43 -4.38
CA GLN A 245 1.81 1.28 -3.96
C GLN A 245 1.51 -0.16 -3.51
N LEU A 246 1.97 -1.18 -4.25
CA LEU A 246 1.83 -2.58 -3.86
C LEU A 246 2.53 -2.88 -2.54
N MET A 247 3.76 -2.39 -2.34
CA MET A 247 4.48 -2.56 -1.08
C MET A 247 3.72 -1.97 0.11
N ALA A 248 3.05 -0.83 -0.09
CA ALA A 248 2.20 -0.24 0.93
C ALA A 248 0.99 -1.13 1.26
N LEU A 249 0.25 -1.56 0.23
CA LEU A 249 -0.95 -2.40 0.39
C LEU A 249 -0.63 -3.76 1.04
N VAL A 250 0.47 -4.40 0.62
CA VAL A 250 0.97 -5.63 1.27
C VAL A 250 1.28 -5.39 2.74
N SER A 251 1.86 -4.23 3.09
CA SER A 251 2.17 -3.91 4.48
C SER A 251 0.91 -3.71 5.33
N LEU A 252 -0.14 -3.11 4.76
CA LEU A 252 -1.44 -2.97 5.40
C LEU A 252 -2.08 -4.35 5.63
N ALA A 253 -2.17 -5.16 4.58
CA ALA A 253 -2.74 -6.51 4.64
C ALA A 253 -1.94 -7.47 5.55
N SER A 254 -0.66 -7.20 5.78
CA SER A 254 0.20 -8.08 6.58
C SER A 254 -0.20 -8.17 8.06
N GLY A 255 -0.82 -7.12 8.61
CA GLY A 255 -1.19 -7.04 10.02
C GLY A 255 -0.03 -7.46 10.95
N ALA A 256 -0.31 -8.36 11.89
CA ALA A 256 0.71 -8.93 12.78
C ALA A 256 1.60 -10.01 12.11
N ARG A 257 1.23 -10.52 10.92
CA ARG A 257 1.87 -11.67 10.25
C ARG A 257 2.81 -11.24 9.12
N THR A 258 3.62 -10.24 9.38
CA THR A 258 4.60 -9.70 8.42
C THR A 258 5.49 -10.78 7.79
N SER A 259 5.90 -11.83 8.51
CA SER A 259 6.71 -12.92 7.94
C SER A 259 6.02 -13.68 6.79
N HIS A 260 4.69 -13.83 6.78
CA HIS A 260 3.97 -14.53 5.71
C HIS A 260 4.00 -13.78 4.38
N PHE A 261 4.13 -12.45 4.44
CA PHE A 261 4.19 -11.59 3.27
C PHE A 261 5.63 -11.29 2.82
N LEU A 262 6.64 -11.77 3.56
CA LEU A 262 8.05 -11.58 3.20
C LEU A 262 8.39 -12.07 1.79
N PRO A 263 7.91 -13.24 1.29
CA PRO A 263 8.21 -13.65 -0.08
C PRO A 263 7.72 -12.64 -1.14
N ILE A 264 6.53 -12.09 -0.93
CA ILE A 264 5.94 -11.06 -1.81
C ILE A 264 6.77 -9.77 -1.72
N MET A 265 7.09 -9.33 -0.50
CA MET A 265 7.89 -8.11 -0.30
C MET A 265 9.30 -8.24 -0.88
N THR A 266 9.92 -9.41 -0.74
CA THR A 266 11.23 -9.72 -1.31
C THR A 266 11.15 -9.66 -2.84
N HIS A 267 10.13 -10.27 -3.45
CA HIS A 267 9.92 -10.18 -4.89
C HIS A 267 9.74 -8.74 -5.37
N LEU A 268 8.90 -7.96 -4.70
CA LEU A 268 8.70 -6.53 -5.02
C LEU A 268 9.99 -5.72 -4.87
N SER A 269 10.83 -6.04 -3.87
CA SER A 269 12.09 -5.34 -3.60
C SER A 269 13.09 -5.44 -4.76
N HIS A 270 13.10 -6.57 -5.49
CA HIS A 270 13.94 -6.73 -6.68
C HIS A 270 13.64 -5.68 -7.77
N PHE A 271 12.40 -5.19 -7.87
CA PHE A 271 12.03 -4.20 -8.88
C PHE A 271 12.51 -2.78 -8.55
N LEU A 272 12.89 -2.49 -7.31
CA LEU A 272 13.28 -1.13 -6.91
C LEU A 272 14.46 -0.63 -7.73
N HIS A 273 15.53 -1.44 -7.81
CA HIS A 273 16.70 -1.10 -8.59
C HIS A 273 16.40 -0.96 -10.08
N PHE A 274 15.54 -1.83 -10.63
CA PHE A 274 15.09 -1.75 -12.02
C PHE A 274 14.36 -0.42 -12.33
N CYS A 275 13.58 0.08 -11.37
CA CYS A 275 12.90 1.37 -11.44
C CYS A 275 13.82 2.56 -11.12
N GLY A 276 15.12 2.32 -10.86
CA GLY A 276 16.09 3.33 -10.47
C GLY A 276 15.85 3.90 -9.06
N LEU A 277 15.17 3.15 -8.21
CA LEU A 277 14.85 3.54 -6.83
C LEU A 277 15.90 2.96 -5.88
N SER A 278 16.34 3.79 -4.94
CA SER A 278 17.31 3.44 -3.91
C SER A 278 16.70 3.61 -2.53
N TYR A 279 17.16 2.86 -1.52
CA TYR A 279 16.68 3.06 -0.15
C TYR A 279 16.94 4.47 0.35
N MET A 280 18.08 5.08 -0.01
CA MET A 280 18.38 6.48 0.33
C MET A 280 17.38 7.45 -0.31
N GLY A 281 17.11 7.32 -1.61
CA GLY A 281 16.18 8.19 -2.30
C GLY A 281 14.72 7.96 -1.89
N LEU A 282 14.35 6.74 -1.52
CA LEU A 282 13.01 6.40 -1.00
C LEU A 282 12.78 6.97 0.40
N ILE A 283 13.72 6.77 1.33
CA ILE A 283 13.55 7.22 2.72
C ILE A 283 13.64 8.74 2.87
N THR A 284 14.32 9.42 1.95
CA THR A 284 14.36 10.90 1.89
C THR A 284 13.22 11.50 1.06
N GLY A 285 12.49 10.67 0.30
CA GLY A 285 11.40 11.08 -0.59
C GLY A 285 11.85 11.57 -1.98
N PHE A 286 13.16 11.74 -2.20
CA PHE A 286 13.71 12.24 -3.46
C PHE A 286 13.33 11.40 -4.67
N ASP A 287 13.46 10.07 -4.57
CA ASP A 287 13.16 9.18 -5.70
C ASP A 287 11.66 9.18 -6.02
N VAL A 288 10.81 9.28 -4.99
CA VAL A 288 9.35 9.36 -5.16
C VAL A 288 8.94 10.63 -5.88
N ASP A 289 9.46 11.79 -5.45
CA ASP A 289 9.14 13.07 -6.08
C ASP A 289 9.69 13.09 -7.53
N ARG A 290 10.86 12.49 -7.77
CA ARG A 290 11.42 12.35 -9.12
C ARG A 290 10.51 11.56 -10.06
N ILE A 291 10.09 10.34 -9.68
CA ILE A 291 9.25 9.51 -10.56
C ILE A 291 7.83 10.06 -10.70
N THR A 292 7.29 10.69 -9.65
CA THR A 292 5.99 11.39 -9.72
C THR A 292 6.06 12.52 -10.74
N ASN A 293 7.10 13.36 -10.70
CA ASN A 293 7.26 14.48 -11.63
C ASN A 293 7.37 14.04 -13.09
N ILE A 294 7.97 12.87 -13.38
CA ILE A 294 8.03 12.31 -14.74
C ILE A 294 6.62 12.02 -15.28
N ILE A 295 5.71 11.53 -14.44
CA ILE A 295 4.33 11.21 -14.83
C ILE A 295 3.48 12.48 -14.98
N VAL A 296 3.61 13.42 -14.04
CA VAL A 296 2.81 14.67 -14.01
C VAL A 296 3.13 15.63 -15.17
N GLN A 297 4.39 15.67 -15.60
CA GLN A 297 4.77 16.54 -16.73
C GLN A 297 4.14 16.11 -18.05
N ASP A 298 3.56 14.90 -18.12
CA ASP A 298 3.07 14.27 -19.35
C ASP A 298 1.54 13.98 -19.33
N GLY A 299 0.94 13.88 -18.14
CA GLY A 299 -0.50 13.71 -17.93
C GLY A 299 -0.93 14.52 -16.70
N GLY A 300 -2.06 15.22 -16.79
CA GLY A 300 -2.53 16.16 -15.77
C GLY A 300 -2.66 15.55 -14.36
N GLU A 301 -2.86 16.40 -13.35
CA GLU A 301 -2.84 16.01 -11.91
C GLU A 301 -3.77 14.84 -11.54
N ASP A 302 -4.83 14.58 -12.31
CA ASP A 302 -5.76 13.47 -12.11
C ASP A 302 -5.08 12.08 -12.09
N ASP A 303 -3.95 11.92 -12.80
CA ASP A 303 -3.21 10.66 -12.92
C ASP A 303 -2.50 10.21 -11.60
N ILE A 304 -2.35 11.10 -10.61
CA ILE A 304 -1.65 10.78 -9.34
C ILE A 304 -2.60 10.31 -8.25
N THR A 305 -3.89 10.61 -8.35
CA THR A 305 -4.87 10.38 -7.27
C THR A 305 -4.97 8.90 -6.86
N GLN A 306 -4.70 7.99 -7.79
CA GLN A 306 -4.66 6.54 -7.61
C GLN A 306 -3.44 6.01 -6.82
N PHE A 307 -2.43 6.85 -6.59
CA PHE A 307 -1.17 6.50 -5.92
C PHE A 307 -1.08 7.06 -4.49
N SER A 308 -2.21 7.04 -3.77
CA SER A 308 -2.36 7.64 -2.43
C SER A 308 -1.40 7.07 -1.38
N PHE A 309 -0.91 5.84 -1.57
CA PHE A 309 -0.04 5.16 -0.61
C PHE A 309 1.42 5.08 -1.06
N VAL A 310 1.83 5.68 -2.18
CA VAL A 310 3.22 5.58 -2.67
C VAL A 310 4.25 6.05 -1.65
N LYS A 311 4.00 7.15 -0.94
CA LYS A 311 4.91 7.63 0.12
C LYS A 311 4.96 6.69 1.35
N HIS A 312 3.87 5.97 1.60
CA HIS A 312 3.86 4.89 2.59
C HIS A 312 4.74 3.75 2.11
N GLY A 313 4.54 3.31 0.86
CA GLY A 313 5.31 2.24 0.21
C GLY A 313 6.81 2.51 0.17
N ALA A 314 7.21 3.73 -0.19
CA ALA A 314 8.61 4.14 -0.19
C ALA A 314 9.26 4.01 1.19
N SER A 315 8.58 4.51 2.22
CA SER A 315 9.05 4.40 3.59
C SER A 315 9.09 2.93 4.05
N LEU A 316 8.03 2.18 3.75
CA LEU A 316 7.87 0.79 4.14
C LEU A 316 8.88 -0.12 3.45
N ALA A 317 9.22 0.10 2.18
CA ALA A 317 10.26 -0.65 1.48
C ALA A 317 11.57 -0.69 2.28
N VAL A 318 11.97 0.46 2.83
CA VAL A 318 13.18 0.60 3.65
C VAL A 318 13.00 -0.04 5.01
N ILE A 319 11.82 0.09 5.65
CA ILE A 319 11.54 -0.56 6.94
C ILE A 319 11.51 -2.08 6.82
N TRP A 320 10.98 -2.62 5.73
CA TRP A 320 11.03 -4.05 5.42
C TRP A 320 12.46 -4.53 5.22
N GLY A 321 13.28 -3.79 4.47
CA GLY A 321 14.71 -4.08 4.33
C GLY A 321 15.49 -3.98 5.64
N TYR A 322 15.14 -3.03 6.52
CA TYR A 322 15.74 -2.92 7.86
C TYR A 322 15.34 -4.08 8.76
N LYS A 323 14.10 -4.56 8.64
CA LYS A 323 13.57 -5.65 9.45
C LYS A 323 14.05 -7.02 8.97
N PHE A 324 14.11 -7.23 7.66
CA PHE A 324 14.43 -8.50 7.02
C PHE A 324 15.53 -8.28 5.99
N ASP A 325 16.72 -8.82 6.28
CA ASP A 325 17.89 -8.69 5.41
C ASP A 325 17.62 -9.23 3.99
N GLU A 326 16.74 -10.23 3.85
CA GLU A 326 16.35 -10.78 2.55
C GLU A 326 15.73 -9.72 1.63
N ALA A 327 14.92 -8.82 2.17
CA ALA A 327 14.31 -7.73 1.40
C ALA A 327 15.35 -6.68 0.98
N ALA A 328 16.31 -6.36 1.86
CA ALA A 328 17.42 -5.45 1.53
C ALA A 328 18.34 -6.03 0.45
N VAL A 329 18.70 -7.31 0.57
CA VAL A 329 19.51 -8.02 -0.43
C VAL A 329 18.78 -8.06 -1.77
N ALA A 330 17.48 -8.34 -1.79
CA ALA A 330 16.67 -8.30 -3.00
C ALA A 330 16.66 -6.91 -3.66
N ALA A 331 16.58 -5.84 -2.86
CA ALA A 331 16.68 -4.47 -3.34
C ALA A 331 18.09 -4.07 -3.83
N SER A 332 19.10 -4.94 -3.66
CA SER A 332 20.52 -4.63 -3.90
C SER A 332 21.03 -3.49 -3.02
N GLU A 333 20.59 -3.44 -1.77
CA GLU A 333 20.85 -2.35 -0.83
C GLU A 333 21.60 -2.86 0.43
N ASP A 334 22.40 -1.97 1.04
CA ASP A 334 23.09 -2.22 2.31
C ASP A 334 22.55 -1.28 3.39
N ILE A 335 21.72 -1.82 4.29
CA ILE A 335 21.13 -1.09 5.41
C ILE A 335 22.20 -0.52 6.35
N GLY A 336 23.33 -1.21 6.51
CA GLY A 336 24.45 -0.74 7.33
C GLY A 336 25.14 0.48 6.72
N ALA A 337 25.33 0.50 5.41
CA ALA A 337 25.85 1.65 4.67
C ALA A 337 24.87 2.83 4.68
N LEU A 338 23.59 2.56 4.39
CA LEU A 338 22.50 3.55 4.45
C LEU A 338 22.46 4.25 5.81
N ARG A 339 22.48 3.48 6.91
CA ARG A 339 22.45 4.04 8.26
C ARG A 339 23.65 4.95 8.52
N LYS A 340 24.85 4.55 8.13
CA LYS A 340 26.06 5.38 8.30
C LYS A 340 25.96 6.69 7.53
N GLU A 341 25.46 6.65 6.30
CA GLU A 341 25.27 7.86 5.49
C GLU A 341 24.25 8.81 6.14
N LEU A 342 23.11 8.29 6.60
CA LEU A 342 22.11 9.08 7.34
C LEU A 342 22.68 9.67 8.64
N GLN A 343 23.48 8.90 9.39
CA GLN A 343 24.15 9.40 10.61
C GLN A 343 25.09 10.59 10.33
N ASN A 344 25.67 10.66 9.13
CA ASN A 344 26.61 11.73 8.76
C ASN A 344 25.92 12.98 8.20
N GLU A 345 24.69 12.87 7.71
CA GLU A 345 24.00 13.97 7.01
C GLU A 345 22.68 14.39 7.67
N GLN A 346 22.72 15.51 8.39
CA GLN A 346 21.58 16.05 9.15
C GLN A 346 20.34 16.31 8.28
N ALA A 347 20.51 16.91 7.10
CA ALA A 347 19.39 17.20 6.19
C ALA A 347 18.64 15.91 5.77
N LYS A 348 19.39 14.84 5.46
CA LYS A 348 18.81 13.53 5.11
C LYS A 348 18.09 12.88 6.28
N ARG A 349 18.58 13.06 7.52
CA ARG A 349 17.83 12.62 8.72
C ARG A 349 16.51 13.35 8.85
N TRP A 350 16.48 14.66 8.66
CA TRP A 350 15.23 15.43 8.77
C TRP A 350 14.23 15.04 7.69
N GLN A 351 14.69 14.81 6.46
CA GLN A 351 13.87 14.26 5.39
C GLN A 351 13.32 12.88 5.75
N THR A 352 14.17 12.01 6.34
CA THR A 352 13.78 10.68 6.81
C THR A 352 12.69 10.74 7.89
N VAL A 353 12.85 11.60 8.89
CA VAL A 353 11.81 11.85 9.91
C VAL A 353 10.50 12.31 9.25
N GLY A 354 10.61 13.22 8.27
CA GLY A 354 9.47 13.72 7.53
C GLY A 354 8.75 12.67 6.66
N MET A 355 9.49 11.76 6.01
CA MET A 355 8.90 10.68 5.22
C MET A 355 8.23 9.63 6.09
N LEU A 356 8.83 9.29 7.24
CA LEU A 356 8.26 8.31 8.16
C LEU A 356 6.97 8.76 8.85
N LYS A 357 6.55 10.03 8.67
CA LYS A 357 5.18 10.45 9.02
C LYS A 357 4.12 9.56 8.37
N HIS A 358 4.36 9.11 7.13
CA HIS A 358 3.43 8.25 6.41
C HIS A 358 3.28 6.88 7.08
N VAL A 359 4.32 6.38 7.76
CA VAL A 359 4.25 5.15 8.55
C VAL A 359 3.52 5.38 9.86
N PHE A 360 3.90 6.43 10.60
CA PHE A 360 3.38 6.65 11.96
C PHE A 360 1.94 7.18 12.00
N SER A 361 1.54 8.00 11.03
CA SER A 361 0.18 8.52 10.93
C SER A 361 -0.82 7.53 10.32
N CYS A 362 -0.36 6.43 9.73
CA CYS A 362 -1.25 5.43 9.13
C CYS A 362 -1.91 4.59 10.23
N ALA A 363 -3.21 4.79 10.47
CA ALA A 363 -3.95 4.07 11.51
C ALA A 363 -3.91 2.55 11.29
N MET A 364 -4.21 2.11 10.06
CA MET A 364 -4.35 0.70 9.66
C MET A 364 -3.03 -0.08 9.61
N LEU A 365 -1.89 0.60 9.75
CA LEU A 365 -0.60 -0.08 9.72
C LEU A 365 -0.30 -0.75 11.08
N SER A 366 0.20 -1.99 11.02
CA SER A 366 0.53 -2.75 12.22
C SER A 366 1.55 -2.07 13.12
N TRP A 367 1.37 -2.25 14.43
CA TRP A 367 2.29 -1.73 15.44
C TRP A 367 3.68 -2.33 15.34
N ASP A 368 3.81 -3.52 14.77
CA ASP A 368 5.08 -4.18 14.54
C ASP A 368 5.94 -3.43 13.50
N LEU A 369 5.36 -3.02 12.37
CA LEU A 369 6.08 -2.20 11.38
C LEU A 369 6.40 -0.81 11.92
N LYS A 370 5.45 -0.18 12.64
CA LYS A 370 5.70 1.11 13.32
C LYS A 370 6.84 1.00 14.34
N ARG A 371 6.94 -0.10 15.09
CA ARG A 371 8.03 -0.35 16.05
C ARG A 371 9.38 -0.41 15.34
N HIS A 372 9.52 -1.16 14.25
CA HIS A 372 10.78 -1.22 13.50
C HIS A 372 11.14 0.12 12.86
N ALA A 373 10.14 0.91 12.44
CA ALA A 373 10.37 2.28 11.97
C ALA A 373 10.94 3.20 13.06
N LEU A 374 10.47 3.07 14.32
CA LEU A 374 11.06 3.78 15.46
C LEU A 374 12.49 3.31 15.73
N GLU A 375 12.73 2.00 15.73
CA GLU A 375 14.07 1.43 15.93
C GLU A 375 15.06 1.90 14.86
N PHE A 376 14.63 1.93 13.59
CA PHE A 376 15.41 2.48 12.49
C PHE A 376 15.73 3.96 12.72
N LEU A 377 14.75 4.79 13.07
CA LEU A 377 14.96 6.21 13.38
C LEU A 377 15.94 6.42 14.53
N LEU A 378 15.76 5.68 15.62
CA LEU A 378 16.69 5.73 16.75
C LEU A 378 18.10 5.39 16.30
N SER A 379 18.27 4.37 15.46
CA SER A 379 19.58 3.94 14.98
C SER A 379 20.31 5.00 14.15
N ILE A 380 19.60 5.86 13.39
CA ILE A 380 20.22 6.93 12.59
C ILE A 380 20.44 8.21 13.39
N LEU A 381 19.70 8.39 14.50
CA LEU A 381 19.86 9.51 15.42
C LEU A 381 20.91 9.21 16.51
N ASP A 382 21.11 7.93 16.85
CA ASP A 382 22.16 7.46 17.75
C ASP A 382 23.51 7.41 17.03
N GLY A 383 24.27 8.49 17.15
CA GLY A 383 25.58 8.64 16.50
C GLY A 383 25.83 10.02 15.93
N SER A 384 24.83 10.91 15.94
CA SER A 384 25.01 12.30 15.56
C SER A 384 25.81 13.05 16.62
N GLU A 385 27.12 13.19 16.43
CA GLU A 385 27.83 14.29 17.08
C GLU A 385 27.21 15.58 16.56
N CYS A 386 26.54 16.33 17.44
CA CYS A 386 26.05 17.66 17.12
C CYS A 386 27.28 18.55 16.94
N HIS A 387 27.89 18.51 15.76
CA HIS A 387 28.94 19.45 15.43
C HIS A 387 28.27 20.83 15.38
N GLU A 388 28.57 21.67 16.38
CA GLU A 388 28.22 23.09 16.42
C GLU A 388 28.91 23.89 15.28
N THR A 389 29.34 23.25 14.21
CA THR A 389 29.74 23.90 12.96
C THR A 389 28.49 24.41 12.27
N GLN A 390 28.28 25.72 12.38
CA GLN A 390 27.37 26.52 11.57
C GLN A 390 27.34 25.99 10.12
N PRO A 391 26.20 25.47 9.61
CA PRO A 391 26.06 25.31 8.19
C PRO A 391 25.55 26.66 7.66
N GLU A 392 26.47 27.52 7.21
CA GLU A 392 26.11 28.73 6.43
C GLU A 392 25.39 28.41 5.10
N HIS A 393 25.00 27.14 4.84
CA HIS A 393 24.44 26.71 3.56
C HIS A 393 23.32 25.64 3.61
N ILE A 394 22.81 25.22 4.78
CA ILE A 394 21.59 24.38 4.80
C ILE A 394 20.40 25.33 4.89
N ASP A 395 19.60 25.40 3.83
CA ASP A 395 18.28 26.06 3.82
C ASP A 395 17.33 25.30 4.74
N SER A 396 17.55 25.45 6.06
CA SER A 396 16.91 24.64 7.09
C SER A 396 15.39 24.79 7.05
N PHE A 397 14.90 25.92 6.52
CA PHE A 397 13.48 26.22 6.37
C PHE A 397 12.77 25.32 5.35
N SER A 398 13.45 24.85 4.29
CA SER A 398 12.81 23.99 3.28
C SER A 398 12.38 22.64 3.85
N TYR A 399 13.04 22.16 4.91
CA TYR A 399 12.78 20.86 5.54
C TYR A 399 11.83 20.95 6.74
N MET A 400 11.65 22.14 7.33
CA MET A 400 10.88 22.33 8.55
C MET A 400 9.44 21.80 8.49
N PRO A 401 8.65 22.03 7.42
CA PRO A 401 7.27 21.53 7.37
C PRO A 401 7.20 20.00 7.41
N SER A 402 8.12 19.33 6.72
CA SER A 402 8.18 17.87 6.69
C SER A 402 8.61 17.31 8.04
N LEU A 403 9.64 17.89 8.65
CA LEU A 403 10.12 17.52 9.98
C LEU A 403 9.05 17.70 11.05
N HIS A 404 8.36 18.86 11.05
CA HIS A 404 7.26 19.13 11.98
C HIS A 404 6.13 18.10 11.84
N ALA A 405 5.74 17.76 10.60
CA ALA A 405 4.73 16.73 10.36
C ALA A 405 5.18 15.33 10.84
N GLY A 406 6.47 14.99 10.67
CA GLY A 406 7.05 13.77 11.23
C GLY A 406 7.00 13.73 12.75
N LEU A 407 7.33 14.83 13.42
CA LEU A 407 7.25 14.95 14.89
C LEU A 407 5.81 14.81 15.40
N LEU A 408 4.83 15.43 14.73
CA LEU A 408 3.40 15.23 15.03
C LEU A 408 3.01 13.75 14.88
N ALA A 409 3.45 13.08 13.82
CA ALA A 409 3.16 11.67 13.62
C ALA A 409 3.76 10.78 14.73
N ILE A 410 4.95 11.11 15.23
CA ILE A 410 5.54 10.42 16.39
C ILE A 410 4.70 10.67 17.65
N GLN A 411 4.15 11.88 17.86
CA GLN A 411 3.25 12.15 18.99
C GLN A 411 1.99 11.28 18.96
N VAL A 412 1.43 11.03 17.77
CA VAL A 412 0.30 10.09 17.60
C VAL A 412 0.70 8.71 18.15
N VAL A 413 1.91 8.22 17.86
CA VAL A 413 2.39 6.94 18.40
C VAL A 413 2.57 6.99 19.93
N ILE A 414 3.10 8.09 20.48
CA ILE A 414 3.23 8.29 21.93
C ILE A 414 1.87 8.19 22.62
N MET A 415 0.82 8.76 22.02
CA MET A 415 -0.51 8.82 22.61
C MET A 415 -1.29 7.51 22.45
N TYR A 416 -1.25 6.89 21.28
CA TYR A 416 -2.19 5.83 20.91
C TYR A 416 -1.61 4.42 20.84
N ALA A 417 -0.28 4.24 20.88
CA ALA A 417 0.28 2.89 20.83
C ALA A 417 -0.18 2.07 22.04
N PRO A 418 -0.63 0.81 21.88
CA PRO A 418 -1.17 0.01 22.97
C PRO A 418 -0.08 -0.42 23.96
N SER A 419 1.12 -0.70 23.44
CA SER A 419 2.27 -1.11 24.24
C SER A 419 3.02 0.07 24.84
N ILE A 420 3.24 0.04 26.15
CA ILE A 420 4.08 1.01 26.87
C ILE A 420 5.52 1.05 26.33
N VAL A 421 6.04 -0.08 25.84
CA VAL A 421 7.39 -0.16 25.26
C VAL A 421 7.46 0.66 23.98
N ILE A 422 6.44 0.57 23.12
CA ILE A 422 6.36 1.34 21.87
C ILE A 422 6.18 2.83 22.20
N ARG A 423 5.29 3.19 23.14
CA ARG A 423 5.11 4.59 23.56
C ARG A 423 6.41 5.20 24.08
N ARG A 424 7.17 4.46 24.89
CA ARG A 424 8.47 4.91 25.40
C ARG A 424 9.51 5.06 24.29
N SER A 425 9.62 4.08 23.39
CA SER A 425 10.51 4.17 22.23
C SER A 425 10.18 5.38 21.35
N ALA A 426 8.89 5.65 21.11
CA ALA A 426 8.43 6.82 20.37
C ALA A 426 8.80 8.13 21.09
N TYR A 427 8.64 8.19 22.40
CA TYR A 427 9.05 9.35 23.20
C TYR A 427 10.56 9.58 23.16
N ASP A 428 11.37 8.53 23.26
CA ASP A 428 12.83 8.64 23.15
C ASP A 428 13.24 9.10 21.73
N THR A 429 12.60 8.56 20.70
CA THR A 429 12.79 8.95 19.29
C THR A 429 12.45 10.43 19.08
N PHE A 430 11.30 10.87 19.58
CA PHE A 430 10.86 12.27 19.53
C PHE A 430 11.88 13.21 20.16
N ASN A 431 12.42 12.86 21.33
CA ASN A 431 13.41 13.67 22.01
C ASN A 431 14.74 13.75 21.22
N LYS A 432 15.18 12.64 20.62
CA LYS A 432 16.41 12.63 19.81
C LYS A 432 16.23 13.43 18.52
N ALA A 433 15.10 13.26 17.82
CA ALA A 433 14.78 14.02 16.63
C ALA A 433 14.72 15.53 16.90
N LEU A 434 14.10 15.96 18.01
CA LEU A 434 14.13 17.37 18.42
C LEU A 434 15.54 17.86 18.75
N SER A 435 16.35 17.04 19.42
CA SER A 435 17.71 17.41 19.81
C SER A 435 18.64 17.55 18.59
N ASP A 436 18.33 16.85 17.50
CA ASP A 436 19.00 16.98 16.20
C ASP A 436 18.67 18.29 15.47
N VAL A 437 17.69 19.08 15.93
CA VAL A 437 17.36 20.41 15.38
C VAL A 437 18.15 21.52 16.07
N PRO A 438 18.70 22.53 15.37
CA PRO A 438 19.31 23.70 16.00
C PRO A 438 18.39 24.39 17.01
N SER A 439 18.96 24.89 18.10
CA SER A 439 18.20 25.50 19.22
C SER A 439 17.24 26.62 18.76
N SER A 440 17.62 27.44 17.78
CA SER A 440 16.78 28.53 17.25
C SER A 440 15.49 28.04 16.59
N LEU A 441 15.54 26.89 15.91
CA LEU A 441 14.39 26.30 15.23
C LEU A 441 13.60 25.38 16.16
N ARG A 442 14.27 24.77 17.14
CA ARG A 442 13.65 23.85 18.10
C ARG A 442 12.55 24.53 18.94
N LEU A 443 12.75 25.78 19.37
CA LEU A 443 11.73 26.53 20.11
C LEU A 443 10.47 26.77 19.26
N GLU A 444 10.64 27.21 18.01
CA GLU A 444 9.52 27.44 17.08
C GLU A 444 8.74 26.15 16.79
N ILE A 445 9.44 25.03 16.61
CA ILE A 445 8.79 23.72 16.48
C ILE A 445 8.00 23.39 17.75
N LEU A 446 8.60 23.54 18.94
CA LEU A 446 7.92 23.23 20.21
C LEU A 446 6.66 24.09 20.43
N LYS A 447 6.71 25.39 20.14
CA LYS A 447 5.53 26.26 20.16
C LYS A 447 4.45 25.76 19.21
N THR A 448 4.83 25.47 17.97
CA THR A 448 3.88 25.00 16.94
C THR A 448 3.25 23.66 17.34
N LEU A 449 4.02 22.75 17.93
CA LEU A 449 3.52 21.47 18.45
C LEU A 449 2.55 21.65 19.62
N VAL A 450 2.82 22.59 20.55
CA VAL A 450 1.91 22.91 21.67
C VAL A 450 0.59 23.48 21.14
N ASN A 451 0.67 24.45 20.22
CA ASN A 451 -0.51 25.13 19.67
C ASN A 451 -1.45 24.19 18.89
N ASN A 452 -0.90 23.14 18.29
CA ASN A 452 -1.65 22.17 17.50
C ASN A 452 -2.11 20.94 18.31
N SER A 453 -1.78 20.87 19.60
CA SER A 453 -2.14 19.73 20.44
C SER A 453 -3.46 19.96 21.17
N ASN A 454 -4.39 19.02 21.03
CA ASN A 454 -5.68 19.04 21.75
C ASN A 454 -5.66 18.17 23.02
N SER A 455 -4.52 17.56 23.37
CA SER A 455 -4.37 16.64 24.50
C SER A 455 -3.61 17.31 25.64
N SER A 456 -4.25 17.47 26.79
CA SER A 456 -3.63 18.07 27.99
C SER A 456 -2.36 17.31 28.41
N SER A 457 -2.37 15.97 28.33
CA SER A 457 -1.21 15.14 28.62
C SER A 457 -0.05 15.40 27.65
N MET A 458 -0.33 15.53 26.35
CA MET A 458 0.70 15.81 25.36
C MET A 458 1.24 17.23 25.49
N ILE A 459 0.38 18.22 25.74
CA ILE A 459 0.78 19.60 26.07
C ILE A 459 1.71 19.60 27.29
N GLY A 460 1.37 18.85 28.35
CA GLY A 460 2.22 18.72 29.54
C GLY A 460 3.62 18.15 29.23
N ILE A 461 3.69 17.13 28.38
CA ILE A 461 4.97 16.56 27.91
C ILE A 461 5.81 17.60 27.14
N LEU A 462 5.18 18.38 26.26
CA LEU A 462 5.85 19.41 25.46
C LEU A 462 6.33 20.57 26.33
N LEU A 463 5.51 21.03 27.27
CA LEU A 463 5.91 22.06 28.23
C LEU A 463 7.06 21.61 29.11
N ASP A 464 7.06 20.35 29.55
CA ASP A 464 8.21 19.81 30.27
C ASP A 464 9.48 19.82 29.40
N ARG A 465 9.36 19.59 28.09
CA ARG A 465 10.50 19.70 27.18
C ARG A 465 11.01 21.15 27.08
N VAL A 466 10.11 22.13 26.92
CA VAL A 466 10.48 23.56 26.92
C VAL A 466 11.21 23.92 28.22
N ARG A 467 10.67 23.51 29.37
CA ARG A 467 11.28 23.70 30.70
C ARG A 467 12.70 23.12 30.76
N ARG A 468 12.93 21.91 30.22
CA ARG A 468 14.26 21.28 30.21
C ARG A 468 15.25 22.03 29.32
N GLU A 469 14.83 22.55 28.17
CA GLU A 469 15.68 23.38 27.29
C GLU A 469 16.08 24.70 27.97
N MET A 470 15.12 25.39 28.61
CA MET A 470 15.39 26.61 29.40
C MET A 470 16.46 26.38 30.48
N ASN A 471 16.32 25.28 31.23
CA ASN A 471 17.26 24.90 32.28
C ASN A 471 18.65 24.57 31.72
N ALA A 472 18.72 23.94 30.55
CA ALA A 472 19.98 23.63 29.88
C ALA A 472 20.71 24.90 29.41
N GLU A 473 19.99 25.86 28.80
CA GLU A 473 20.55 27.17 28.42
C GLU A 473 21.05 27.96 29.63
N TYR A 474 20.26 28.00 30.70
CA TYR A 474 20.64 28.68 31.95
C TYR A 474 21.89 28.06 32.58
N SER A 475 21.98 26.73 32.59
CA SER A 475 23.14 26.01 33.13
C SER A 475 24.41 26.27 32.32
N LYS A 476 24.31 26.32 30.98
CA LYS A 476 25.42 26.70 30.08
C LYS A 476 25.90 28.13 30.32
N LYS A 477 24.99 29.07 30.54
CA LYS A 477 25.34 30.47 30.88
C LYS A 477 26.11 30.55 32.19
N THR A 478 25.65 29.83 33.22
CA THR A 478 26.25 29.87 34.56
C THR A 478 27.65 29.22 34.57
N SER A 479 27.88 28.17 33.78
CA SER A 479 29.20 27.56 33.64
C SER A 479 30.20 28.45 32.87
N MET A 480 29.77 29.14 31.81
CA MET A 480 30.63 30.11 31.10
C MET A 480 30.98 31.34 31.95
N SER A 481 30.08 31.76 32.85
CA SER A 481 30.34 32.87 33.78
C SER A 481 31.34 32.53 34.90
N ASN A 482 31.52 31.24 35.22
CA ASN A 482 32.41 30.77 36.29
C ASN A 482 33.79 30.31 35.77
N GLY A 483 33.95 30.12 34.45
CA GLY A 483 35.23 29.86 33.80
C GLY A 483 35.95 31.17 33.51
N GLY A 484 36.71 31.69 34.49
CA GLY A 484 37.43 32.94 34.36
C GLY A 484 38.41 32.97 33.19
N LEU A 485 38.06 33.65 32.10
CA LEU A 485 38.98 34.50 31.34
C LEU A 485 38.16 35.48 30.50
N GLU A 486 38.34 36.77 30.79
CA GLU A 486 37.83 37.87 29.97
C GLU A 486 38.44 37.79 28.56
N SER A 487 37.70 37.25 27.60
CA SER A 487 37.99 37.41 26.17
C SER A 487 36.87 38.23 25.54
N LYS A 488 37.12 39.54 25.41
CA LYS A 488 36.33 40.46 24.58
C LYS A 488 36.48 40.06 23.10
N ALA A 489 35.55 39.27 22.57
CA ALA A 489 35.09 39.32 21.16
C ALA A 489 34.16 38.14 20.81
N SER A 490 32.89 38.22 21.22
CA SER A 490 31.70 37.88 20.43
C SER A 490 30.49 38.11 21.34
N ALA A 491 29.45 38.81 20.84
CA ALA A 491 28.22 39.06 21.60
C ALA A 491 27.67 37.78 22.26
N PRO A 492 27.03 37.85 23.45
CA PRO A 492 26.40 36.68 24.05
C PRO A 492 25.34 36.17 23.07
N LYS A 493 25.45 34.91 22.64
CA LYS A 493 24.37 34.22 21.91
C LYS A 493 23.09 34.45 22.72
N PHE A 494 22.08 35.09 22.12
CA PHE A 494 20.80 35.38 22.76
C PHE A 494 20.25 34.10 23.41
N LEU A 495 19.74 34.19 24.64
CA LEU A 495 19.07 33.08 25.31
C LEU A 495 17.71 32.88 24.62
N LEU A 496 17.66 32.00 23.64
CA LEU A 496 16.50 31.81 22.78
C LEU A 496 15.29 31.33 23.58
N PHE A 497 15.49 30.50 24.60
CA PHE A 497 14.40 29.99 25.44
C PHE A 497 14.08 30.90 26.65
N TRP A 498 14.72 32.06 26.77
CA TRP A 498 14.45 33.05 27.82
C TRP A 498 13.98 34.40 27.26
N ASP A 499 13.47 34.40 26.04
CA ASP A 499 12.87 35.58 25.41
C ASP A 499 11.37 35.70 25.71
N ASP A 500 10.77 36.82 25.31
CA ASP A 500 9.33 37.10 25.48
C ASP A 500 8.45 36.02 24.82
N SER A 501 8.97 35.37 23.79
CA SER A 501 8.25 34.36 23.03
C SER A 501 7.99 33.07 23.82
N THR A 502 8.83 32.78 24.82
CA THR A 502 8.59 31.68 25.77
C THR A 502 7.51 32.05 26.79
N LEU A 503 7.42 33.33 27.19
CA LEU A 503 6.35 33.83 28.05
C LEU A 503 5.00 33.81 27.33
N GLU A 504 4.97 34.16 26.04
CA GLU A 504 3.77 34.05 25.20
C GLU A 504 3.26 32.60 25.14
N LEU A 505 4.16 31.62 25.02
CA LEU A 505 3.80 30.20 25.04
C LEU A 505 3.20 29.77 26.39
N VAL A 506 3.78 30.23 27.50
CA VAL A 506 3.26 29.94 28.85
C VAL A 506 1.91 30.62 29.07
N GLU A 507 1.75 31.88 28.64
CA GLU A 507 0.46 32.57 28.68
C GLU A 507 -0.58 31.79 27.89
N LEU A 508 -0.26 31.34 26.67
CA LEU A 508 -1.19 30.61 25.82
C LEU A 508 -1.72 29.33 26.48
N VAL A 509 -0.88 28.56 27.17
CA VAL A 509 -1.33 27.32 27.83
C VAL A 509 -2.05 27.59 29.15
N LEU A 510 -1.64 28.60 29.91
CA LEU A 510 -2.24 28.91 31.21
C LEU A 510 -3.51 29.76 31.09
N LYS A 511 -3.74 30.41 29.94
CA LYS A 511 -4.91 31.25 29.69
C LYS A 511 -6.13 30.38 29.44
N PRO A 512 -7.15 30.43 30.31
CA PRO A 512 -8.37 29.67 30.11
C PRO A 512 -9.13 30.20 28.88
N PRO A 513 -9.68 29.31 28.03
CA PRO A 513 -10.31 29.69 26.76
C PRO A 513 -11.50 30.64 26.91
N THR A 514 -12.15 30.68 28.08
CA THR A 514 -13.31 31.56 28.37
C THR A 514 -13.03 32.64 29.41
N GLY A 515 -11.80 32.75 29.94
CA GLY A 515 -11.49 33.57 31.10
C GLY A 515 -12.10 33.02 32.39
N GLY A 516 -11.26 32.75 33.40
CA GLY A 516 -11.66 32.07 34.64
C GLY A 516 -10.49 31.30 35.26
N PRO A 517 -10.71 30.45 36.28
CA PRO A 517 -9.71 29.47 36.70
C PRO A 517 -9.59 28.33 35.67
N PRO A 518 -8.40 27.71 35.50
CA PRO A 518 -8.21 26.60 34.57
C PRO A 518 -9.09 25.40 34.93
N SER A 519 -9.61 24.71 33.92
CA SER A 519 -10.39 23.48 34.09
C SER A 519 -9.45 22.35 34.51
N LEU A 520 -9.38 22.07 35.81
CA LEU A 520 -8.67 20.92 36.34
C LEU A 520 -9.42 19.63 35.98
N PRO A 521 -8.72 18.53 35.61
CA PRO A 521 -9.37 17.23 35.41
C PRO A 521 -10.03 16.76 36.71
N ASP A 522 -11.18 16.08 36.58
CA ASP A 522 -12.06 15.68 37.70
C ASP A 522 -11.39 14.75 38.75
N GLU A 523 -10.14 14.31 38.54
CA GLU A 523 -9.38 13.46 39.47
C GLU A 523 -8.50 14.22 40.47
N GLU A 524 -8.45 15.55 40.44
CA GLU A 524 -7.73 16.38 41.43
C GLU A 524 -8.64 17.11 42.43
N ARG A 525 -9.82 16.55 42.75
CA ARG A 525 -10.58 16.94 43.95
C ARG A 525 -10.23 16.00 45.12
N PHE A 526 -9.23 16.36 45.90
CA PHE A 526 -9.06 15.89 47.28
C PHE A 526 -9.27 17.04 48.26
#